data_AF-A0A420WG83-F1
#
_entry.id   AF-A0A420WG83-F1
#
_cell.length_a   1.000
_cell.length_b   1.000
_cell.length_c   1.000
_cell.angle_alpha   90.00
_cell.angle_beta   90.00
_cell.angle_gamma   90.00
#
_symmetry.space_group_name_H-M   'P 1'
#
loop_
_entity.id
_entity.type
_entity.pdbx_description
1 polymer ?
#
loop_
_entity_poly.entity_id
_entity_poly.type
_entity_poly.pdbx_seq_one_letter_code
_entity_poly.pdbx_strand_id
1 'polypeptide(L)'
;MPAFRDVIYTEQNRAIYDYWSSRLDGKPAPSRNEIDPTDIPQLLRHIYMWQLEKDGTTLTGRLFGTAYTDFSGADFRGRTFEQAHRESNPLLFERLQAGHLRCLRDCDPFVVVRTNHAFNRRYRAYEGMILPVTDETGRPYILLGGLVPLFGRPTEVPSELDVGRYASEMVVENDAVIGGCKLQC
;
A
#
# COMPACT_ATOMS: atom_id res chain seq x y z
N MET A 1 -13.56 0.20 -16.72
CA MET A 1 -13.20 0.26 -15.28
C MET A 1 -12.61 1.64 -15.04
N PRO A 2 -12.86 2.33 -13.90
CA PRO A 2 -12.14 3.57 -13.61
C PRO A 2 -10.63 3.30 -13.56
N ALA A 3 -9.83 4.31 -13.88
CA ALA A 3 -8.38 4.14 -13.82
C ALA A 3 -7.95 3.95 -12.35
N PHE A 4 -6.88 3.20 -12.10
CA PHE A 4 -6.38 2.99 -10.73
C PHE A 4 -6.16 4.31 -9.97
N ARG A 5 -5.72 5.35 -10.68
CA ARG A 5 -5.56 6.68 -10.12
C ARG A 5 -6.83 7.26 -9.50
N ASP A 6 -8.00 6.97 -10.07
CA ASP A 6 -9.29 7.57 -9.68
C ASP A 6 -9.81 7.00 -8.36
N VAL A 7 -9.33 5.81 -7.96
CA VAL A 7 -9.71 5.18 -6.68
C VAL A 7 -8.78 5.57 -5.53
N ILE A 8 -7.69 6.29 -5.80
CA ILE A 8 -6.81 6.85 -4.77
C ILE A 8 -7.47 8.13 -4.26
N TYR A 9 -7.76 8.19 -2.97
CA TYR A 9 -8.47 9.28 -2.29
C TYR A 9 -7.56 10.41 -1.83
N THR A 10 -6.34 10.12 -1.34
CA THR A 10 -5.45 11.15 -0.77
C THR A 10 -4.52 11.75 -1.82
N GLU A 11 -4.25 13.06 -1.71
CA GLU A 11 -3.32 13.75 -2.62
C GLU A 11 -1.91 13.20 -2.54
N GLN A 12 -1.49 12.77 -1.35
CA GLN A 12 -0.15 12.23 -1.15
C GLN A 12 0.02 10.89 -1.87
N ASN A 13 -0.95 9.97 -1.76
CA ASN A 13 -0.89 8.72 -2.51
C ASN A 13 -1.07 8.95 -4.01
N ARG A 14 -1.92 9.90 -4.44
CA ARG A 14 -2.01 10.30 -5.85
C ARG A 14 -0.66 10.76 -6.38
N ALA A 15 0.04 11.63 -5.65
CA ALA A 15 1.36 12.11 -6.04
C ALA A 15 2.42 11.00 -6.08
N ILE A 16 2.38 10.05 -5.12
CA ILE A 16 3.27 8.87 -5.13
C ILE A 16 2.99 8.00 -6.36
N TYR A 17 1.72 7.76 -6.67
CA TYR A 17 1.31 6.98 -7.84
C TYR A 17 1.70 7.69 -9.14
N ASP A 18 1.45 8.99 -9.25
CA ASP A 18 1.78 9.78 -10.44
C ASP A 18 3.28 9.72 -10.72
N TYR A 19 4.10 9.86 -9.67
CA TYR A 19 5.55 9.64 -9.77
C TYR A 19 5.90 8.24 -10.24
N TRP A 20 5.40 7.19 -9.57
CA TRP A 20 5.67 5.80 -9.92
C TRP A 20 5.24 5.47 -11.36
N SER A 21 4.05 5.95 -11.76
CA SER A 21 3.46 5.72 -13.09
C SER A 21 4.27 6.40 -14.20
N SER A 22 4.86 7.56 -13.92
CA SER A 22 5.76 8.26 -14.85
C SER A 22 7.06 7.49 -15.17
N ARG A 23 7.38 6.45 -14.40
CA ARG A 23 8.55 5.59 -14.58
C ARG A 23 8.24 4.25 -15.26
N LEU A 24 6.99 4.02 -15.67
CA LEU A 24 6.60 2.76 -16.30
C LEU A 24 7.21 2.58 -17.68
N ASP A 25 7.23 3.61 -18.54
CA ASP A 25 7.79 3.53 -19.90
C ASP A 25 7.37 2.25 -20.67
N GLY A 26 6.07 1.91 -20.60
CA GLY A 26 5.50 0.70 -21.23
C GLY A 26 5.73 -0.61 -20.46
N LYS A 27 6.42 -0.59 -19.32
CA LYS A 27 6.63 -1.74 -18.43
C LYS A 27 5.47 -1.88 -17.43
N PRO A 28 5.22 -3.09 -16.90
CA PRO A 28 4.19 -3.31 -15.87
C PRO A 28 4.56 -2.68 -14.51
N ALA A 29 5.83 -2.42 -14.27
CA ALA A 29 6.34 -1.77 -13.07
C ALA A 29 7.72 -1.13 -13.37
N PRO A 30 8.10 -0.04 -12.67
CA PRO A 30 9.44 0.53 -12.79
C PRO A 30 10.48 -0.34 -12.10
N SER A 31 11.71 -0.29 -12.60
CA SER A 31 12.84 -0.90 -11.92
C SER A 31 13.28 -0.05 -10.73
N ARG A 32 13.93 -0.66 -9.76
CA ARG A 32 14.40 0.02 -8.55
C ARG A 32 15.30 1.22 -8.86
N ASN A 33 16.11 1.16 -9.91
CA ASN A 33 17.04 2.21 -10.29
C ASN A 33 16.35 3.44 -10.92
N GLU A 34 15.08 3.31 -11.33
CA GLU A 34 14.28 4.41 -11.87
C GLU A 34 13.52 5.19 -10.78
N ILE A 35 13.58 4.70 -9.54
CA ILE A 35 13.01 5.35 -8.37
C ILE A 35 14.13 6.09 -7.64
N ASP A 36 14.19 7.40 -7.88
CA ASP A 36 15.08 8.33 -7.19
C ASP A 36 14.32 9.08 -6.08
N PRO A 37 14.65 8.86 -4.79
CA PRO A 37 13.97 9.54 -3.69
C PRO A 37 14.15 11.07 -3.71
N THR A 38 15.15 11.60 -4.41
CA THR A 38 15.40 13.04 -4.52
C THR A 38 14.41 13.75 -5.45
N ASP A 39 13.67 13.01 -6.28
CA ASP A 39 12.58 13.55 -7.11
C ASP A 39 11.33 13.90 -6.28
N ILE A 40 11.15 13.22 -5.14
CA ILE A 40 9.92 13.28 -4.33
C ILE A 40 10.18 13.45 -2.81
N PRO A 41 11.07 14.38 -2.41
CA PRO A 41 11.54 14.50 -1.02
C PRO A 41 10.39 14.75 -0.02
N GLN A 42 9.37 15.50 -0.42
CA GLN A 42 8.18 15.79 0.37
C GLN A 42 7.27 14.58 0.61
N LEU A 43 7.34 13.56 -0.26
CA LEU A 43 6.52 12.35 -0.17
C LEU A 43 7.19 11.26 0.67
N LEU A 44 8.52 11.31 0.86
CA LEU A 44 9.30 10.28 1.57
C LEU A 44 8.76 9.97 2.97
N ARG A 45 8.19 10.96 3.66
CA ARG A 45 7.61 10.74 4.99
C ARG A 45 6.40 9.80 4.99
N HIS A 46 5.70 9.67 3.87
CA HIS A 46 4.52 8.81 3.70
C HIS A 46 4.86 7.44 3.12
N ILE A 47 6.08 7.27 2.60
CA ILE A 47 6.50 6.07 1.89
C ILE A 47 6.97 4.99 2.86
N TYR A 48 6.64 3.74 2.56
CA TYR A 48 7.26 2.57 3.17
C TYR A 48 7.66 1.56 2.10
N MET A 49 8.56 0.63 2.44
CA MET A 49 9.03 -0.41 1.52
C MET A 49 9.09 -1.76 2.23
N TRP A 50 8.37 -2.72 1.65
CA TRP A 50 8.57 -4.14 1.94
C TRP A 50 9.34 -4.78 0.79
N GLN A 51 10.32 -5.61 1.10
CA GLN A 51 11.08 -6.35 0.10
C GLN A 51 10.81 -7.83 0.24
N LEU A 52 10.53 -8.50 -0.87
CA LEU A 52 10.45 -9.95 -0.98
C LEU A 52 11.85 -10.56 -0.87
N GLU A 53 12.00 -11.48 0.06
CA GLU A 53 13.23 -12.24 0.23
C GLU A 53 13.32 -13.40 -0.78
N LYS A 54 14.51 -14.00 -0.88
CA LYS A 54 14.78 -15.07 -1.85
C LYS A 54 13.93 -16.32 -1.68
N ASP A 55 13.33 -16.51 -0.50
CA ASP A 55 12.39 -17.62 -0.23
C ASP A 55 11.04 -17.46 -0.95
N GLY A 56 10.76 -16.28 -1.51
CA GLY A 56 9.56 -16.00 -2.31
C GLY A 56 8.29 -15.76 -1.49
N THR A 57 8.37 -15.71 -0.15
CA THR A 57 7.21 -15.51 0.72
C THR A 57 7.44 -14.48 1.82
N THR A 58 8.67 -14.36 2.31
CA THR A 58 8.99 -13.44 3.39
C THR A 58 9.13 -12.02 2.86
N LEU A 59 8.42 -11.09 3.50
CA LEU A 59 8.52 -9.65 3.26
C LEU A 59 9.28 -9.00 4.41
N THR A 60 10.41 -8.36 4.13
CA THR A 60 11.22 -7.63 5.13
C THR A 60 11.10 -6.13 4.95
N GLY A 61 10.92 -5.40 6.05
CA GLY A 61 10.82 -3.95 6.05
C GLY A 61 12.17 -3.30 5.74
N ARG A 62 12.22 -2.43 4.72
CA ARG A 62 13.45 -1.74 4.29
C ARG A 62 13.46 -0.25 4.63
N LEU A 63 12.31 0.40 4.49
CA LEU A 63 12.16 1.83 4.70
C LEU A 63 10.77 2.13 5.24
N PHE A 64 10.67 3.04 6.20
CA PHE A 64 9.41 3.58 6.69
C PHE A 64 9.61 5.07 6.95
N GLY A 65 8.82 5.89 6.26
CA GLY A 65 8.81 7.33 6.44
C GLY A 65 8.23 7.72 7.80
N THR A 66 8.53 8.94 8.24
CA THR A 66 8.16 9.40 9.58
C THR A 66 6.66 9.43 9.84
N ALA A 67 5.83 9.77 8.85
CA ALA A 67 4.38 9.73 9.02
C ALA A 67 3.85 8.31 9.23
N TYR A 68 4.51 7.31 8.64
CA TYR A 68 4.21 5.91 8.91
C TYR A 68 4.55 5.57 10.37
N THR A 69 5.76 5.87 10.83
CA THR A 69 6.21 5.53 12.20
C THR A 69 5.38 6.26 13.27
N ASP A 70 5.00 7.51 13.01
CA ASP A 70 4.11 8.29 13.90
C ASP A 70 2.71 7.65 14.00
N PHE A 71 2.23 7.10 12.88
CA PHE A 71 0.93 6.45 12.81
C PHE A 71 0.92 5.07 13.46
N SER A 72 1.89 4.23 13.11
CA SER A 72 2.02 2.84 13.58
C SER A 72 2.55 2.75 15.01
N GLY A 73 3.20 3.81 15.52
CA GLY A 73 3.90 3.81 16.80
C GLY A 73 5.16 2.95 16.81
N ALA A 74 5.62 2.46 15.65
CA ALA A 74 6.76 1.56 15.54
C ALA A 74 7.45 1.67 14.17
N ASP A 75 8.77 1.51 14.20
CA ASP A 75 9.60 1.33 13.00
C ASP A 75 9.82 -0.16 12.74
N PHE A 76 9.44 -0.61 11.54
CA PHE A 76 9.52 -2.02 11.14
C PHE A 76 10.73 -2.33 10.25
N ARG A 77 11.70 -1.43 10.13
CA ARG A 77 12.97 -1.71 9.42
C ARG A 77 13.64 -2.97 9.99
N GLY A 78 14.01 -3.89 9.11
CA GLY A 78 14.64 -5.16 9.45
C GLY A 78 13.72 -6.22 10.02
N ARG A 79 12.43 -5.92 10.26
CA ARG A 79 11.44 -6.90 10.71
C ARG A 79 10.71 -7.52 9.54
N THR A 80 10.23 -8.75 9.69
CA THR A 80 9.33 -9.34 8.70
C THR A 80 7.92 -8.74 8.83
N PHE A 81 7.14 -8.77 7.74
CA PHE A 81 5.74 -8.34 7.74
C PHE A 81 4.90 -9.13 8.77
N GLU A 82 5.20 -10.42 8.91
CA GLU A 82 4.66 -11.28 9.95
C GLU A 82 4.94 -10.76 11.36
N GLN A 83 6.21 -10.48 11.69
CA GLN A 83 6.59 -9.94 13.00
C GLN A 83 5.95 -8.57 13.27
N ALA A 84 5.71 -7.77 12.22
CA ALA A 84 5.12 -6.44 12.35
C ALA A 84 3.60 -6.46 12.58
N HIS A 85 2.89 -7.48 12.08
CA HIS A 85 1.42 -7.41 11.98
C HIS A 85 0.66 -8.63 12.50
N ARG A 86 1.24 -9.84 12.52
CA ARG A 86 0.46 -11.06 12.80
C ARG A 86 -0.11 -11.08 14.21
N GLU A 87 0.69 -10.78 15.22
CA GLU A 87 0.22 -10.79 16.62
C GLU A 87 -0.88 -9.76 16.87
N SER A 88 -0.80 -8.60 16.21
CA SER A 88 -1.78 -7.53 16.38
C SER A 88 -3.11 -7.82 15.69
N ASN A 89 -3.09 -8.47 14.52
CA ASN A 89 -4.30 -8.81 13.77
C ASN A 89 -4.05 -9.96 12.75
N PRO A 90 -4.24 -11.23 13.14
CA PRO A 90 -3.93 -12.39 12.29
C PRO A 90 -4.73 -12.43 10.97
N LEU A 91 -6.04 -12.14 11.01
CA LEU A 91 -6.88 -12.17 9.81
C LEU A 91 -6.50 -11.07 8.80
N LEU A 92 -6.19 -9.88 9.31
CA LEU A 92 -5.69 -8.80 8.48
C LEU A 92 -4.33 -9.14 7.89
N PHE A 93 -3.44 -9.73 8.68
CA PHE A 93 -2.14 -10.18 8.22
C PHE A 93 -2.29 -11.13 7.01
N GLU A 94 -3.13 -12.16 7.10
CA GLU A 94 -3.36 -13.10 6.00
C GLU A 94 -3.86 -12.39 4.73
N ARG A 95 -4.83 -11.49 4.86
CA ARG A 95 -5.40 -10.73 3.74
C ARG A 95 -4.37 -9.81 3.07
N LEU A 96 -3.61 -9.05 3.87
CA LEU A 96 -2.61 -8.13 3.35
C LEU A 96 -1.43 -8.89 2.74
N GLN A 97 -0.97 -9.97 3.38
CA GLN A 97 0.09 -10.81 2.84
C GLN A 97 -0.33 -11.40 1.49
N ALA A 98 -1.54 -11.93 1.39
CA ALA A 98 -2.06 -12.42 0.11
C ALA A 98 -2.08 -11.29 -0.94
N GLY A 99 -2.58 -10.09 -0.60
CA GLY A 99 -2.58 -8.93 -1.51
C GLY A 99 -1.18 -8.51 -1.97
N HIS A 100 -0.23 -8.43 -1.05
CA HIS A 100 1.18 -8.13 -1.33
C HIS A 100 1.80 -9.15 -2.29
N LEU A 101 1.60 -10.44 -2.05
CA LEU A 101 2.12 -11.49 -2.92
C LEU A 101 1.44 -11.51 -4.29
N ARG A 102 0.14 -11.16 -4.38
CA ARG A 102 -0.54 -10.97 -5.68
C ARG A 102 0.05 -9.80 -6.45
N CYS A 103 0.26 -8.65 -5.80
CA CYS A 103 0.88 -7.47 -6.42
C CYS A 103 2.27 -7.80 -6.98
N LEU A 104 3.11 -8.51 -6.22
CA LEU A 104 4.43 -8.92 -6.70
C LEU A 104 4.39 -9.97 -7.81
N ARG A 105 3.41 -10.89 -7.79
CA ARG A 105 3.30 -11.92 -8.83
C ARG A 105 2.76 -11.35 -10.14
N ASP A 106 1.74 -10.50 -10.05
CA ASP A 106 0.93 -10.08 -11.21
C ASP A 106 1.22 -8.62 -11.63
N CYS A 107 2.13 -7.92 -10.94
CA CYS A 107 2.33 -6.47 -11.05
C CYS A 107 1.04 -5.67 -10.90
N ASP A 108 0.15 -6.13 -10.01
CA ASP A 108 -1.20 -5.59 -9.83
C ASP A 108 -1.24 -4.60 -8.65
N PRO A 109 -1.17 -3.27 -8.89
CA PRO A 109 -1.23 -2.29 -7.82
C PRO A 109 -2.60 -2.29 -7.16
N PHE A 110 -2.64 -1.99 -5.85
CA PHE A 110 -3.89 -1.94 -5.10
C PHE A 110 -3.90 -0.80 -4.07
N VAL A 111 -5.09 -0.30 -3.78
CA VAL A 111 -5.37 0.66 -2.71
C VAL A 111 -6.19 -0.04 -1.63
N VAL A 112 -5.90 0.30 -0.39
CA VAL A 112 -6.63 -0.17 0.78
C VAL A 112 -7.03 1.01 1.65
N VAL A 113 -8.31 1.17 1.96
CA VAL A 113 -8.76 2.12 2.98
C VAL A 113 -9.11 1.33 4.24
N ARG A 114 -8.61 1.80 5.38
CA ARG A 114 -8.73 1.07 6.64
C ARG A 114 -9.11 1.99 7.79
N THR A 115 -9.97 1.52 8.67
CA THR A 115 -10.13 2.05 10.03
C THR A 115 -9.31 1.14 10.96
N ASN A 116 -8.37 1.72 11.71
CA ASN A 116 -7.64 0.98 12.73
C ASN A 116 -8.28 1.25 14.10
N HIS A 117 -8.79 0.20 14.75
CA HIS A 117 -9.43 0.26 16.06
C HIS A 117 -8.41 0.22 17.22
N ALA A 118 -7.14 -0.07 16.92
CA ALA A 118 -6.24 -0.66 17.91
C ALA A 118 -5.19 0.27 18.56
N PHE A 119 -5.33 1.60 18.54
CA PHE A 119 -4.46 2.49 19.34
C PHE A 119 -5.29 3.37 20.27
N ASN A 120 -5.37 3.01 21.55
CA ASN A 120 -5.93 3.81 22.65
C ASN A 120 -7.41 4.25 22.51
N ARG A 121 -8.31 3.40 21.99
CA ARG A 121 -9.74 3.72 21.83
C ARG A 121 -10.02 4.98 20.97
N ARG A 122 -9.08 5.38 20.10
CA ARG A 122 -9.28 6.43 19.10
C ARG A 122 -9.26 5.79 17.71
N TYR A 123 -10.33 6.01 16.95
CA TYR A 123 -10.38 5.63 15.53
C TYR A 123 -9.25 6.32 14.78
N ARG A 124 -8.38 5.53 14.15
CA ARG A 124 -7.35 6.04 13.24
C ARG A 124 -7.59 5.42 11.87
N ALA A 125 -8.30 6.13 11.01
CA ALA A 125 -8.44 5.75 9.62
C ALA A 125 -7.19 6.12 8.83
N TYR A 126 -6.87 5.35 7.79
CA TYR A 126 -5.79 5.65 6.86
C TYR A 126 -6.08 5.10 5.46
N GLU A 127 -5.50 5.72 4.45
CA GLU A 127 -5.37 5.16 3.12
C GLU A 127 -3.97 4.56 2.96
N GLY A 128 -3.92 3.28 2.63
CA GLY A 128 -2.74 2.55 2.19
C GLY A 128 -2.77 2.36 0.67
N MET A 129 -1.61 2.44 0.03
CA MET A 129 -1.43 2.10 -1.38
C MET A 129 -0.22 1.20 -1.53
N ILE A 130 -0.27 0.23 -2.43
CA ILE A 130 0.83 -0.70 -2.71
C ILE A 130 1.11 -0.72 -4.20
N LEU A 131 2.36 -0.46 -4.56
CA LEU A 131 2.86 -0.42 -5.93
C LEU A 131 4.05 -1.37 -6.09
N PRO A 132 4.12 -2.19 -7.16
CA PRO A 132 5.23 -3.09 -7.39
C PRO A 132 6.45 -2.34 -7.93
N VAL A 133 7.65 -2.78 -7.57
CA VAL A 133 8.93 -2.31 -8.12
C VAL A 133 9.80 -3.52 -8.43
N THR A 134 10.43 -3.52 -9.60
CA THR A 134 11.22 -4.64 -10.11
C THR A 134 12.71 -4.48 -9.85
N ASP A 135 13.44 -5.58 -9.91
CA ASP A 135 14.88 -5.57 -10.10
C ASP A 135 15.24 -5.24 -11.55
N GLU A 136 16.54 -5.23 -11.86
CA GLU A 136 17.09 -5.00 -13.19
C GLU A 136 16.70 -6.07 -14.23
N THR A 137 16.21 -7.24 -13.80
CA THR A 137 15.73 -8.31 -14.67
C THR A 137 14.24 -8.20 -14.97
N GLY A 138 13.55 -7.24 -14.36
CA GLY A 138 12.11 -7.06 -14.47
C GLY A 138 11.30 -7.91 -13.49
N ARG A 139 11.94 -8.59 -12.52
CA ARG A 139 11.23 -9.37 -11.51
C ARG A 139 10.76 -8.46 -10.37
N PRO A 140 9.46 -8.42 -10.02
CA PRO A 140 8.97 -7.65 -8.89
C PRO A 140 9.51 -8.23 -7.58
N TYR A 141 10.07 -7.37 -6.74
CA TYR A 141 10.61 -7.78 -5.44
C TYR A 141 10.46 -6.71 -4.35
N ILE A 142 10.07 -5.49 -4.71
CA ILE A 142 9.76 -4.43 -3.75
C ILE A 142 8.29 -4.04 -3.88
N LEU A 143 7.67 -3.84 -2.73
CA LEU A 143 6.39 -3.17 -2.59
C LEU A 143 6.64 -1.77 -2.07
N LEU A 144 6.51 -0.79 -2.95
CA LEU A 144 6.49 0.62 -2.60
C LEU A 144 5.10 0.97 -2.07
N GLY A 145 5.05 1.31 -0.79
CA GLY A 145 3.82 1.63 -0.09
C GLY A 145 3.66 3.11 0.20
N GLY A 146 2.44 3.61 0.15
CA GLY A 146 2.06 4.92 0.69
C GLY A 146 1.10 4.75 1.86
N LEU A 147 1.34 5.44 2.99
CA LEU A 147 0.42 5.48 4.13
C LEU A 147 0.07 6.93 4.47
N VAL A 148 -1.23 7.23 4.43
CA VAL A 148 -1.75 8.56 4.70
C VAL A 148 -2.87 8.46 5.73
N PRO A 149 -2.65 8.94 6.98
CA PRO A 149 -3.69 8.97 7.99
C PRO A 149 -4.83 9.91 7.59
N LEU A 150 -6.07 9.48 7.81
CA LEU A 150 -7.28 10.25 7.60
C LEU A 150 -7.72 10.86 8.95
N PHE A 151 -6.96 11.81 9.49
CA PHE A 151 -7.30 12.48 10.76
C PHE A 151 -8.50 13.42 10.59
N GLY A 152 -9.43 13.42 11.56
CA GLY A 152 -10.55 14.37 11.59
C GLY A 152 -11.72 14.07 10.65
N ARG A 153 -11.67 12.95 9.91
CA ARG A 153 -12.81 12.44 9.10
C ARG A 153 -13.35 11.07 9.58
N PRO A 154 -13.66 10.84 10.88
CA PRO A 154 -14.25 9.55 11.28
C PRO A 154 -15.64 9.34 10.69
N THR A 155 -16.33 10.42 10.29
CA THR A 155 -17.73 10.43 9.83
C THR A 155 -17.89 10.86 8.36
N GLU A 156 -16.79 11.16 7.66
CA GLU A 156 -16.77 11.57 6.25
C GLU A 156 -15.85 10.67 5.43
N VAL A 157 -15.85 9.36 5.71
CA VAL A 157 -15.62 8.41 4.62
C VAL A 157 -16.88 8.55 3.77
N PRO A 158 -16.84 9.15 2.56
CA PRO A 158 -18.06 9.35 1.79
C PRO A 158 -18.73 7.99 1.64
N SER A 159 -20.01 7.89 1.98
CA SER A 159 -20.84 6.72 1.61
C SER A 159 -20.81 6.49 0.08
N GLU A 160 -20.38 7.52 -0.65
CA GLU A 160 -20.17 7.59 -2.10
C GLU A 160 -18.73 7.30 -2.56
N LEU A 161 -17.80 6.89 -1.68
CA LEU A 161 -16.68 6.09 -2.16
C LEU A 161 -17.32 4.80 -2.68
N ASP A 162 -17.65 4.79 -3.97
CA ASP A 162 -18.22 3.68 -4.72
C ASP A 162 -17.15 2.58 -4.88
N VAL A 163 -16.72 2.06 -3.74
CA VAL A 163 -16.09 0.73 -3.63
C VAL A 163 -17.06 -0.35 -4.13
N GLY A 164 -18.36 -0.02 -4.25
CA GLY A 164 -19.44 -0.85 -4.77
C GLY A 164 -19.25 -1.40 -6.19
N ARG A 165 -18.37 -0.83 -7.02
CA ARG A 165 -18.11 -1.36 -8.37
C ARG A 165 -16.94 -2.33 -8.49
N TYR A 166 -16.07 -2.40 -7.47
CA TYR A 166 -15.03 -3.44 -7.33
C TYR A 166 -15.37 -4.47 -6.25
N ALA A 167 -16.46 -4.25 -5.51
CA ALA A 167 -16.87 -5.05 -4.35
C ALA A 167 -17.67 -6.32 -4.66
N SER A 168 -17.73 -6.80 -5.91
CA SER A 168 -18.54 -8.00 -6.22
C SER A 168 -18.04 -9.30 -5.55
N GLU A 169 -16.94 -9.27 -4.80
CA GLU A 169 -16.45 -10.42 -3.99
C GLU A 169 -16.06 -10.08 -2.54
N MET A 170 -16.37 -8.89 -1.99
CA MET A 170 -15.89 -8.51 -0.64
C MET A 170 -16.97 -8.53 0.45
N VAL A 171 -16.85 -9.47 1.39
CA VAL A 171 -17.61 -9.48 2.66
C VAL A 171 -16.99 -8.46 3.63
N VAL A 172 -17.74 -7.39 3.90
CA VAL A 172 -17.47 -6.39 4.95
C VAL A 172 -17.83 -7.00 6.30
N GLU A 173 -16.87 -7.65 6.94
CA GLU A 173 -16.83 -7.77 8.39
C GLU A 173 -15.41 -7.44 8.87
N ASN A 174 -15.30 -6.32 9.60
CA ASN A 174 -14.09 -5.69 10.15
C ASN A 174 -13.18 -4.90 9.18
N ASP A 175 -13.80 -3.96 8.45
CA ASP A 175 -13.25 -2.70 7.90
C ASP A 175 -11.90 -2.72 7.16
N ALA A 176 -11.70 -3.68 6.26
CA ALA A 176 -10.66 -3.58 5.24
C ALA A 176 -11.31 -3.67 3.85
N VAL A 177 -11.31 -2.55 3.11
CA VAL A 177 -11.64 -2.54 1.69
C VAL A 177 -10.34 -2.65 0.90
N ILE A 178 -10.17 -3.73 0.12
CA ILE A 178 -9.01 -3.94 -0.76
C ILE A 178 -9.48 -3.79 -2.21
N GLY A 179 -9.13 -2.70 -2.88
CA GLY A 179 -9.42 -2.50 -4.31
C GLY A 179 -8.17 -2.74 -5.15
N GLY A 180 -8.22 -3.72 -6.07
CA GLY A 180 -7.16 -3.97 -7.07
C GLY A 180 -7.55 -3.47 -8.46
N CYS A 181 -6.57 -3.12 -9.29
CA CYS A 181 -6.80 -2.73 -10.68
C CYS A 181 -5.72 -3.32 -11.58
N LYS A 182 -6.13 -4.21 -12.51
CA LYS A 182 -5.26 -4.64 -13.59
C LYS A 182 -4.84 -3.42 -14.41
N LEU A 183 -3.53 -3.15 -14.49
CA LEU A 183 -2.99 -2.19 -15.44
C LEU A 183 -3.34 -2.68 -16.85
N GLN A 184 -4.15 -1.91 -17.57
CA GLN A 184 -4.38 -2.17 -18.99
C GLN A 184 -3.14 -1.68 -19.73
N CYS A 185 -2.31 -2.63 -20.17
CA CYS A 185 -1.27 -2.40 -21.18
C CYS A 185 -1.91 -2.12 -22.54
#